data_AF-A0A3N7D6R4-F1
#
_entry.id   AF-A0A3N7D6R4-F1
#
_cell.length_a   1.000
_cell.length_b   1.000
_cell.length_c   1.000
_cell.angle_alpha   90.00
_cell.angle_beta   90.00
_cell.angle_gamma   90.00
#
_symmetry.space_group_name_H-M   'P 1'
#
loop_
_entity.id
_entity.type
_entity.pdbx_description
1 polymer ?
#
loop_
_entity_poly.entity_id
_entity_poly.type
_entity_poly.pdbx_seq_one_letter_code
_entity_poly.pdbx_strand_id
1 'polypeptide(L)' 'MWDKLNYIHLNPVRTGFVEKGYHYLYSSAGNYVFGKGLLEVEIAENPVIDPTKKNEFWKYNNYDE' A
#
# COMPACT_ATOMS: atom_id res chain seq x y z
N MET A 1 2.84 7.08 4.74
CA MET A 1 3.25 5.91 3.93
C MET A 1 2.14 5.43 2.99
N TRP A 2 0.95 5.09 3.52
CA TRP A 2 -0.17 4.50 2.77
C TRP A 2 -0.69 5.31 1.59
N ASP A 3 -0.75 6.62 1.72
CA ASP A 3 -1.20 7.47 0.61
C ASP A 3 -0.30 7.36 -0.62
N LYS A 4 1.02 7.25 -0.42
CA LYS A 4 1.99 7.03 -1.50
C LYS A 4 1.77 5.66 -2.15
N LEU A 5 1.49 4.64 -1.35
CA LEU A 5 1.24 3.27 -1.81
C LEU A 5 -0.04 3.19 -2.65
N ASN A 6 -1.12 3.81 -2.15
CA ASN A 6 -2.39 3.97 -2.87
C ASN A 6 -2.18 4.73 -4.18
N TYR A 7 -1.42 5.83 -4.16
CA TYR A 7 -1.11 6.60 -5.36
C TYR A 7 -0.45 5.73 -6.44
N ILE A 8 0.57 4.94 -6.08
CA ILE A 8 1.30 4.08 -7.02
C ILE A 8 0.39 2.98 -7.59
N HIS A 9 -0.38 2.28 -6.74
CA HIS A 9 -1.25 1.18 -7.19
C HIS A 9 -2.49 1.63 -7.96
N LEU A 10 -3.00 2.83 -7.69
CA LEU A 10 -4.16 3.39 -8.38
C LEU A 10 -3.80 4.21 -9.62
N ASN A 11 -2.52 4.52 -9.85
CA ASN A 11 -2.11 5.30 -11.01
C ASN A 11 -2.54 4.65 -12.34
N PRO A 12 -2.34 3.33 -12.56
CA PRO A 12 -2.79 2.66 -13.78
C PRO A 12 -4.31 2.67 -13.98
N VAL A 13 -5.08 2.78 -12.88
CA VAL A 13 -6.54 2.90 -12.91
C VAL A 13 -6.95 4.31 -13.31
N ARG A 14 -6.34 5.32 -12.68
CA ARG A 14 -6.61 6.75 -12.97
C ARG A 14 -6.28 7.12 -14.40
N THR A 15 -5.24 6.52 -14.99
CA THR A 15 -4.89 6.72 -16.40
C THR A 15 -5.75 5.90 -17.36
N GLY A 16 -6.63 5.02 -16.85
CA GLY A 16 -7.53 4.21 -17.65
C GLY A 16 -6.89 3.00 -18.35
N PHE A 17 -5.68 2.58 -17.94
CA PHE A 17 -5.03 1.39 -18.53
C PHE A 17 -5.66 0.09 -18.04
N VAL A 18 -6.12 0.08 -16.79
CA VAL A 18 -6.74 -1.09 -16.17
C VAL A 18 -7.92 -0.68 -15.30
N GLU A 19 -8.89 -1.58 -15.13
CA GLU A 19 -10.04 -1.36 -14.24
C GLU A 19 -9.67 -1.42 -12.75
N LYS A 20 -8.67 -2.25 -12.40
CA LYS A 20 -8.25 -2.50 -11.02
C LYS A 20 -6.73 -2.48 -10.92
N GLY A 21 -6.17 -1.94 -9.84
CA GLY A 21 -4.73 -1.75 -9.68
C GLY A 21 -3.91 -3.04 -9.83
N TYR A 22 -4.41 -4.16 -9.30
CA TYR A 22 -3.75 -5.48 -9.39
C TYR A 22 -3.79 -6.11 -10.79
N HIS A 23 -4.58 -5.57 -11.74
CA HIS A 23 -4.53 -6.00 -13.14
C HIS A 23 -3.31 -5.43 -13.87
N TYR A 24 -2.65 -4.39 -13.34
CA TYR A 24 -1.45 -3.85 -13.95
C TYR A 24 -0.23 -4.72 -13.63
N LEU A 25 0.22 -5.51 -14.61
CA LEU A 25 1.26 -6.51 -14.45
C LEU A 25 2.58 -5.96 -13.89
N TYR A 26 2.94 -4.73 -14.26
CA TYR A 26 4.19 -4.07 -13.84
C TYR A 26 4.00 -3.22 -12.58
N SER A 27 3.23 -3.73 -11.62
CA SER A 27 3.01 -3.11 -10.31
C SER A 27 3.02 -4.17 -9.22
N SER A 28 3.45 -3.79 -8.02
CA SER A 28 3.37 -4.63 -6.83
C SER A 28 1.95 -4.79 -6.28
N ALA A 29 0.95 -4.16 -6.88
CA ALA A 29 -0.46 -4.27 -6.46
C ALA A 29 -0.93 -5.73 -6.36
N GLY A 30 -0.45 -6.62 -7.25
CA GLY A 30 -0.72 -8.06 -7.17
C GLY A 30 -0.16 -8.71 -5.90
N ASN A 31 1.03 -8.30 -5.45
CA ASN A 31 1.63 -8.81 -4.21
C ASN A 31 0.76 -8.49 -3.00
N TYR A 32 0.18 -7.29 -2.93
CA TYR A 32 -0.68 -6.88 -1.82
C TYR A 32 -2.04 -7.60 -1.81
N VAL A 33 -2.56 -7.98 -2.98
CA VAL A 33 -3.89 -8.63 -3.08
C VAL A 33 -3.80 -10.17 -3.02
N PHE A 34 -2.82 -10.76 -3.70
CA PHE A 34 -2.72 -12.22 -3.87
C PHE A 34 -1.53 -12.84 -3.14
N GLY A 35 -0.70 -12.03 -2.46
CA GLY A 35 0.54 -12.48 -1.84
C GLY A 35 1.65 -12.83 -2.85
N LYS A 36 1.45 -12.56 -4.15
CA LYS A 36 2.43 -12.81 -5.20
C LYS A 36 2.30 -11.82 -6.35
N GLY A 37 3.41 -11.55 -7.04
CA GLY A 37 3.48 -10.68 -8.19
C GLY A 37 4.66 -11.01 -9.07
N LEU A 38 5.02 -10.09 -9.97
CA LEU A 38 6.13 -10.30 -10.91
C LEU A 38 7.48 -10.44 -10.20
N LEU A 39 7.65 -9.71 -9.09
CA LEU A 39 8.83 -9.71 -8.25
C LEU A 39 8.41 -10.03 -6.81
N GLU A 40 9.34 -10.62 -6.06
CA GLU A 40 9.22 -10.72 -4.61
C GLU A 40 9.44 -9.33 -4.00
N VAL A 41 8.54 -8.94 -3.10
CA VAL A 41 8.58 -7.63 -2.44
C VAL A 41 8.19 -7.83 -0.98
N GLU A 42 8.90 -7.13 -0.10
CA GLU A 42 8.52 -7.00 1.29
C GLU A 42 7.27 -6.12 1.39
N ILE A 43 6.22 -6.65 2.01
CA ILE A 43 4.96 -5.94 2.20
C ILE A 43 5.12 -5.00 3.39
N ALA A 44 4.84 -3.71 3.18
CA ALA A 44 4.74 -2.77 4.29
C ALA A 44 3.55 -3.19 5.17
N GLU A 45 3.74 -3.31 6.48
CA GLU A 45 2.65 -3.63 7.40
C GLU A 45 1.84 -2.38 7.72
N ASN A 46 0.50 -2.45 7.59
CA ASN A 46 -0.36 -1.39 8.12
C ASN A 46 -0.63 -1.66 9.59
N PRO A 47 -0.06 -0.87 10.50
CA PRO A 47 -0.36 -1.03 11.91
C PRO A 47 -1.83 -0.73 12.15
N VAL A 48 -2.55 -1.68 12.72
CA VAL A 48 -3.89 -1.43 13.22
C VAL A 48 -3.75 -0.52 14.43
N ILE A 49 -4.05 0.76 14.25
CA ILE A 49 -4.06 1.74 15.34
C ILE A 49 -5.33 1.47 16.15
N ASP A 50 -5.16 1.06 17.41
CA ASP A 50 -6.27 0.98 18.35
C ASP A 50 -6.66 2.40 18.78
N PRO A 51 -7.84 2.92 18.36
CA PRO A 51 -8.24 4.29 18.68
C PRO A 51 -8.50 4.48 20.18
N THR A 52 -8.67 3.40 20.95
CA THR A 52 -8.90 3.46 22.40
C THR A 52 -7.58 3.65 23.17
N LYS A 53 -6.44 3.35 22.56
CA LYS A 53 -5.12 3.52 23.17
C LYS A 53 -4.46 4.82 22.73
N LYS A 54 -4.48 5.82 23.61
CA LYS A 54 -3.92 7.18 23.38
C LYS A 54 -2.44 7.21 22.93
N ASN A 55 -1.65 6.17 23.20
CA ASN A 55 -0.20 6.20 23.03
C ASN A 55 0.31 5.49 21.75
N GLU A 56 -0.54 4.86 20.94
CA GLU A 56 -0.11 4.11 19.75
C GLU A 56 -0.09 4.97 18.47
N PHE A 57 -0.85 6.06 18.43
CA PHE A 57 -0.93 6.95 17.25
C PHE A 57 0.42 7.59 16.86
N TRP A 58 1.24 7.97 17.85
CA TRP A 58 2.53 8.63 17.62
C TRP A 58 3.64 7.70 17.14
N LYS A 59 3.53 6.38 17.35
CA LYS A 59 4.57 5.42 16.96
C LYS A 59 4.82 5.35 15.45
N TYR A 60 3.82 5.74 14.65
CA TYR A 60 3.84 5.61 13.20
C TYR A 60 3.96 6.94 12.45
N ASN A 61 3.98 8.07 13.17
CA ASN A 61 4.23 9.40 12.62
C ASN A 61 5.73 9.77 12.60
N ASN A 62 6.62 8.94 13.17
CA ASN A 62 8.07 9.20 13.22
C ASN A 62 8.84 8.71 11.96
N TYR A 63 8.18 8.55 10.82
CA TYR A 63 8.85 8.26 9.55
C TYR A 63 9.23 9.52 8.75
N ASP A 64 9.01 10.71 9.33
CA ASP A 64 9.47 11.98 8.81
C ASP A 64 10.69 12.44 9.64
N GLU A 65 11.86 11.86 9.34
CA GLU A 65 13.18 12.52 9.43
C GLU A 65 13.84 12.46 8.05
#